data_AF-A0A355APV8-F1
#
_entry.id   AF-A0A355APV8-F1
#
_cell.length_a   1.000
_cell.length_b   1.000
_cell.length_c   1.000
_cell.angle_alpha   90.00
_cell.angle_beta   90.00
_cell.angle_gamma   90.00
#
_symmetry.space_group_name_H-M   'P 1'
#
loop_
_entity.id
_entity.type
_entity.pdbx_description
1 polymer ?
#
loop_
_entity_poly.entity_id
_entity_poly.type
_entity_poly.pdbx_seq_one_letter_code
_entity_poly.pdbx_strand_id
1 'polypeptide(L)' 'GIGLPPGSASLGELLSQGKANLQAPWLGLTGFFVIGLMLSLLIFVGEAVRDAFDPRKNVA' A
#
# COMPACT_ATOMS: atom_id res chain seq x y z
N GLY A 1 -15.43 8.96 -2.44
CA GLY A 1 -14.54 8.11 -1.63
C GLY A 1 -15.00 8.13 -0.18
N ILE A 2 -14.24 7.51 0.72
CA ILE A 2 -14.42 7.63 2.17
C ILE A 2 -14.37 9.13 2.51
N GLY A 3 -15.53 9.77 2.71
CA GLY A 3 -15.68 11.19 3.09
C GLY A 3 -15.19 12.28 2.11
N LEU A 4 -14.42 11.95 1.07
CA LEU A 4 -13.78 12.94 0.20
C LEU A 4 -14.62 13.21 -1.07
N PRO A 5 -14.81 14.49 -1.49
CA PRO A 5 -15.64 14.87 -2.63
C PRO A 5 -15.20 14.18 -3.94
N PRO A 6 -16.16 13.95 -4.87
CA PRO A 6 -15.88 13.29 -6.15
C PRO A 6 -14.78 14.03 -6.93
N GLY A 7 -13.82 13.29 -7.49
CA GLY A 7 -12.64 13.85 -8.20
C GLY A 7 -11.40 14.05 -7.33
N SER A 8 -11.43 13.63 -6.06
CA SER A 8 -10.25 13.67 -5.21
C SER A 8 -9.33 12.48 -5.49
N ALA A 9 -8.08 12.76 -5.88
CA ALA A 9 -7.09 11.74 -6.19
C ALA A 9 -6.85 10.85 -4.96
N SER A 10 -7.39 9.62 -5.00
CA SER A 10 -7.26 8.63 -3.94
C SER A 10 -6.93 7.27 -4.53
N LEU A 11 -6.25 6.41 -3.77
CA LEU A 11 -5.87 5.06 -4.23
C LEU A 11 -7.09 4.19 -4.58
N GLY A 12 -8.19 4.34 -3.82
CA GLY A 12 -9.44 3.65 -4.12
C GLY A 12 -10.08 4.11 -5.42
N GLU A 13 -9.97 5.40 -5.74
CA GLU A 13 -10.46 5.95 -7.01
C GLU A 13 -9.57 5.53 -8.18
N LEU A 14 -8.25 5.45 -8.00
CA LEU A 14 -7.32 4.95 -9.01
C LEU A 14 -7.57 3.47 -9.35
N LEU A 15 -7.87 2.64 -8.35
CA LEU A 15 -8.30 1.24 -8.57
C LEU A 15 -9.67 1.15 -9.26
N SER A 16 -10.61 2.02 -8.89
CA SER A 16 -11.92 2.10 -9.56
C SER A 16 -11.76 2.48 -11.04
N GLN A 17 -10.88 3.46 -11.33
CA GLN A 17 -10.53 3.87 -12.68
C GLN A 17 -9.81 2.75 -13.46
N GLY A 18 -8.90 2.01 -12.83
CA GLY A 18 -8.25 0.85 -13.45
C GLY A 18 -9.23 -0.26 -13.81
N LYS A 19 -10.28 -0.47 -13.00
CA LYS A 19 -11.35 -1.45 -13.28
C LYS A 19 -12.30 -0.98 -14.38
N ALA A 20 -12.64 0.31 -14.40
CA ALA A 20 -13.53 0.90 -15.40
C ALA A 20 -12.84 1.12 -16.75
N ASN A 21 -11.51 1.34 -16.75
CA ASN A 21 -10.69 1.59 -17.94
C ASN A 21 -9.72 0.43 -18.15
N LEU A 22 -10.25 -0.76 -18.42
CA LEU A 22 -9.47 -1.96 -18.73
C LEU A 22 -8.51 -1.78 -19.93
N GLN A 23 -8.80 -0.84 -20.82
CA GLN A 23 -7.93 -0.47 -21.94
C GLN A 23 -6.66 0.29 -21.53
N ALA A 24 -6.62 0.83 -20.29
CA ALA A 24 -5.54 1.65 -19.77
C ALA A 24 -4.73 0.82 -18.74
N PRO A 25 -3.91 -0.15 -19.19
CA PRO A 25 -3.22 -1.10 -18.31
C PRO A 25 -2.29 -0.41 -17.32
N TRP A 26 -1.77 0.78 -17.65
CA TRP A 26 -0.92 1.56 -16.76
C TRP A 26 -1.62 1.95 -15.45
N LEU A 27 -2.94 2.15 -15.43
CA LEU A 27 -3.71 2.42 -14.21
C LEU A 27 -3.76 1.21 -13.27
N GLY A 28 -3.94 0.01 -13.83
CA GLY A 28 -3.86 -1.23 -13.07
C GLY A 28 -2.45 -1.48 -12.53
N LEU A 29 -1.43 -1.26 -13.36
CA LEU A 29 -0.02 -1.44 -12.99
C LEU A 29 0.38 -0.51 -11.84
N THR A 30 0.06 0.79 -11.95
CA THR A 30 0.37 1.78 -10.90
C THR A 30 -0.36 1.44 -9.60
N GLY A 31 -1.65 1.07 -9.66
CA GLY A 31 -2.39 0.64 -8.47
C GLY A 31 -1.76 -0.59 -7.79
N PHE A 32 -1.34 -1.58 -8.59
CA PHE A 32 -0.68 -2.78 -8.09
C PHE A 32 0.67 -2.48 -7.41
N PHE A 33 1.55 -1.73 -8.07
CA PHE A 33 2.87 -1.41 -7.52
C PHE A 33 2.79 -0.56 -6.26
N VAL A 34 1.86 0.40 -6.20
CA VAL A 34 1.67 1.23 -5.00
C VAL A 34 1.20 0.39 -3.81
N ILE A 35 0.22 -0.50 -4.01
CA ILE A 35 -0.25 -1.37 -2.92
C ILE A 35 0.81 -2.39 -2.54
N GLY A 36 1.48 -3.02 -3.51
CA GLY A 36 2.56 -3.96 -3.25
C GLY A 36 3.67 -3.32 -2.42
N LEU A 37 4.13 -2.13 -2.82
CA LEU A 37 5.14 -1.37 -2.06
C LEU A 37 4.66 -1.03 -0.66
N MET A 38 3.43 -0.53 -0.50
CA MET A 38 2.88 -0.16 0.80
C MET A 38 2.78 -1.36 1.75
N LEU A 39 2.33 -2.52 1.25
CA LEU A 39 2.29 -3.75 2.02
C LEU A 39 3.68 -4.26 2.38
N SER A 40 4.64 -4.21 1.44
CA SER A 40 6.03 -4.56 1.72
C SER A 40 6.62 -3.67 2.82
N LEU A 41 6.39 -2.35 2.76
CA LEU A 41 6.81 -1.42 3.79
C LEU A 41 6.21 -1.76 5.16
N LEU A 42 4.92 -2.10 5.21
CA LEU A 42 4.26 -2.52 6.46
C LEU A 42 4.89 -3.78 7.04
N ILE A 43 5.26 -4.76 6.20
CA ILE A 43 5.96 -5.98 6.64
C ILE A 43 7.33 -5.62 7.21
N PHE A 44 8.12 -4.82 6.50
CA PHE A 44 9.44 -4.39 6.98
C PHE A 44 9.36 -3.64 8.31
N VAL A 45 8.39 -2.74 8.47
CA VAL A 45 8.15 -2.05 9.74
C VAL A 45 7.77 -3.05 10.83
N GLY A 46 6.90 -4.02 10.54
CA GLY A 46 6.52 -5.06 11.51
C GLY A 46 7.70 -5.91 11.97
N GLU A 47 8.58 -6.30 11.05
CA GLU A 47 9.81 -7.02 11.37
C GLU A 47 10.78 -6.15 12.16
N ALA A 48 10.99 -4.88 11.80
CA ALA A 48 11.85 -3.96 12.53
C ALA A 48 11.34 -3.69 13.95
N VAL A 49 10.02 -3.57 14.14
CA VAL A 49 9.39 -3.45 15.45
C VAL A 49 9.62 -4.72 16.26
N ARG A 50 9.34 -5.90 15.69
CA ARG A 50 9.63 -7.18 16.36
C ARG A 50 11.10 -7.31 16.75
N ASP A 51 12.00 -6.86 15.89
CA ASP A 51 13.43 -6.89 16.11
C ASP A 51 13.86 -5.98 17.27
N ALA A 52 13.31 -4.76 17.31
CA ALA A 52 13.57 -3.80 18.40
C ALA A 52 13.05 -4.28 19.76
N PHE A 53 11.99 -5.10 19.76
CA PHE A 53 11.40 -5.67 20.98
C PHE A 53 11.82 -7.13 21.24
N ASP A 54 12.68 -7.77 20.44
CA ASP A 54 13.13 -9.16 20.71
C ASP A 54 14.09 -9.16 21.91
N PRO A 55 13.67 -9.69 23.08
CA PRO A 55 14.47 -9.65 24.30
C PRO A 55 15.75 -10.51 24.20
N ARG A 56 15.83 -11.44 23.24
CA ARG A 56 17.02 -12.28 23.02
C ARG A 56 18.20 -11.50 22.42
N LYS A 57 17.97 -10.31 21.87
CA LYS A 57 19.02 -9.40 21.42
C LYS A 57 19.63 -8.55 22.54
N ASN A 58 18.95 -8.47 23.69
CA ASN A 58 19.34 -7.63 24.83
C ASN A 58 20.05 -8.40 25.96
N VAL A 59 20.31 -9.69 25.78
CA VAL A 59 21.05 -10.52 26.74
C VAL A 59 22.36 -10.98 26.10
N ALA A 60 23.33 -10.06 26.05
CA ALA A 60 24.75 -10.32 25.87
C ALA A 60 25.54 -9.30 26.70
#